data_AF-A0A1F3B4L7-F1
#
_entry.id   AF-A0A1F3B4L7-F1
#
_cell.length_a   1.000
_cell.length_b   1.000
_cell.length_c   1.000
_cell.angle_alpha   90.00
_cell.angle_beta   90.00
_cell.angle_gamma   90.00
#
_symmetry.space_group_name_H-M   'P 1'
#
loop_
_entity.id
_entity.type
_entity.pdbx_description
1 polymer ?
#
loop_
_entity_poly.entity_id
_entity_poly.type
_entity_poly.pdbx_seq_one_letter_code
_entity_poly.pdbx_strand_id
1 'polypeptide(L)'
;MSVAPGQLAASATLALGMKPHIIHVVSFTEADHAATADDVIESCKIVRGVLKNCMFGFCDLAADEKVKKRKDELVAEAKLILRSVSALESKTGDALSDPDALAAALKVGILDAPQLAGNPAVAGRVKTACIDGAIYAVDRESGKALTEAERLAVLPVRCVVPAPSVGADPSVGRDPCVGPDLQSGPY
;
A
#
# COMPACT_ATOMS: atom_id res chain seq x y z
N MET A 1 1.44 -7.24 -29.13
CA MET A 1 0.07 -6.99 -28.62
C MET A 1 -0.49 -8.07 -27.69
N SER A 2 0.01 -9.32 -27.65
CA SER A 2 -0.58 -10.38 -26.81
C SER A 2 -0.21 -10.34 -25.31
N VAL A 3 0.82 -9.61 -24.92
CA VAL A 3 1.31 -9.57 -23.53
C VAL A 3 0.42 -8.71 -22.62
N ALA A 4 -0.09 -7.59 -23.12
CA ALA A 4 -0.83 -6.62 -22.31
C ALA A 4 -2.16 -7.16 -21.75
N PRO A 5 -2.98 -7.93 -22.51
CA PRO A 5 -4.14 -8.63 -21.94
C PRO A 5 -3.76 -9.61 -20.83
N GLY A 6 -2.63 -10.31 -20.98
CA GLY A 6 -2.10 -11.21 -19.95
C GLY A 6 -1.68 -10.47 -18.68
N GLN A 7 -1.03 -9.31 -18.82
CA GLN A 7 -0.66 -8.44 -17.70
C GLN A 7 -1.90 -7.88 -16.97
N LEU A 8 -2.92 -7.44 -17.72
CA LEU A 8 -4.21 -7.00 -17.17
C LEU A 8 -4.89 -8.13 -16.39
N ALA A 9 -4.95 -9.33 -16.97
CA ALA A 9 -5.57 -10.47 -16.31
C ALA A 9 -4.81 -10.90 -15.05
N ALA A 10 -3.47 -10.93 -15.11
CA ALA A 10 -2.62 -11.30 -13.99
C ALA A 10 -2.71 -10.30 -12.83
N SER A 11 -2.65 -8.99 -13.11
CA SER A 11 -2.77 -7.95 -12.08
C SER A 11 -4.16 -7.94 -11.44
N ALA A 12 -5.22 -8.12 -12.23
CA ALA A 12 -6.59 -8.25 -11.72
C ALA A 12 -6.75 -9.50 -10.83
N THR A 13 -6.17 -10.64 -11.24
CA THR A 13 -6.19 -11.89 -10.45
C THR A 13 -5.51 -11.69 -9.10
N LEU A 14 -4.33 -11.06 -9.08
CA LEU A 14 -3.62 -10.75 -7.84
C LEU A 14 -4.42 -9.80 -6.93
N ALA A 15 -5.02 -8.75 -7.52
CA ALA A 15 -5.84 -7.79 -6.78
C ALA A 15 -7.04 -8.46 -6.10
N LEU A 16 -7.63 -9.50 -6.72
CA LEU A 16 -8.73 -10.27 -6.11
C LEU A 16 -8.33 -11.03 -4.86
N GLY A 17 -7.05 -11.37 -4.68
CA GLY A 17 -6.55 -11.92 -3.42
C GLY A 17 -6.80 -11.01 -2.22
N MET A 18 -6.91 -9.70 -2.42
CA MET A 18 -7.23 -8.72 -1.38
C MET A 18 -8.73 -8.57 -1.10
N LYS A 19 -9.59 -9.31 -1.81
CA LYS A 19 -11.06 -9.26 -1.71
C LYS A 19 -11.62 -7.82 -1.81
N PRO A 20 -11.30 -7.07 -2.88
CA PRO A 20 -11.73 -5.68 -3.02
C PRO A 20 -13.23 -5.56 -3.28
N HIS A 21 -13.84 -4.47 -2.80
CA HIS A 21 -15.24 -4.13 -3.11
C HIS A 21 -15.40 -3.47 -4.49
N ILE A 22 -14.36 -2.81 -4.98
CA ILE A 22 -14.35 -2.06 -6.25
C ILE A 22 -13.08 -2.43 -7.01
N ILE A 23 -13.21 -2.67 -8.31
CA ILE A 23 -12.08 -2.97 -9.20
C ILE A 23 -12.02 -1.90 -10.27
N HIS A 24 -10.88 -1.23 -10.34
CA HIS A 24 -10.56 -0.31 -11.42
C HIS A 24 -9.98 -1.10 -12.59
N VAL A 25 -10.53 -0.90 -13.79
CA VAL A 25 -10.07 -1.56 -15.02
C VAL A 25 -9.41 -0.52 -15.91
N VAL A 26 -8.14 -0.75 -16.25
CA VAL A 26 -7.40 0.02 -17.25
C VAL A 26 -7.51 -0.66 -18.62
N SER A 27 -7.35 0.12 -19.68
CA SER A 27 -7.24 -0.46 -21.03
C SER A 27 -5.92 -1.18 -21.18
N PHE A 28 -5.90 -2.39 -21.78
CA PHE A 28 -4.64 -3.06 -22.14
C PHE A 28 -3.78 -2.26 -23.14
N THR A 29 -4.34 -1.21 -23.76
CA THR A 29 -3.63 -0.30 -24.68
C THR A 29 -2.90 0.86 -24.00
N GLU A 30 -2.92 0.94 -22.65
CA GLU A 30 -2.36 2.07 -21.87
C GLU A 30 -0.94 2.51 -22.29
N ALA A 31 -0.07 1.55 -22.59
CA ALA A 31 1.32 1.81 -22.95
C ALA A 31 1.57 2.06 -24.46
N ASP A 32 0.52 2.00 -25.29
CA ASP A 32 0.63 2.06 -26.75
C ASP A 32 -0.09 3.30 -27.31
N HIS A 33 -1.40 3.43 -27.06
CA HIS A 33 -2.20 4.55 -27.58
C HIS A 33 -3.37 4.91 -26.65
N ALA A 34 -3.98 6.06 -26.93
CA ALA A 34 -5.17 6.51 -26.21
C ALA A 34 -6.32 5.52 -26.38
N ALA A 35 -6.83 4.99 -25.26
CA ALA A 35 -7.84 3.96 -25.28
C ALA A 35 -9.11 4.41 -26.00
N THR A 36 -9.56 3.60 -26.96
CA THR A 36 -10.87 3.75 -27.59
C THR A 36 -11.96 3.12 -26.72
N ALA A 37 -13.23 3.36 -27.06
CA ALA A 37 -14.34 2.72 -26.37
C ALA A 37 -14.27 1.19 -26.45
N ASP A 38 -13.86 0.65 -27.60
CA ASP A 38 -13.76 -0.79 -27.83
C ASP A 38 -12.65 -1.43 -26.98
N ASP A 39 -11.50 -0.77 -26.83
CA ASP A 39 -10.40 -1.27 -26.00
C ASP A 39 -10.81 -1.38 -24.52
N VAL A 40 -11.54 -0.38 -24.02
CA VAL A 40 -12.05 -0.37 -22.65
C VAL A 40 -13.09 -1.45 -22.45
N ILE A 41 -14.03 -1.60 -23.40
CA ILE A 41 -15.05 -2.66 -23.35
C ILE A 41 -14.39 -4.04 -23.32
N GLU A 42 -13.38 -4.25 -24.15
CA GLU A 42 -12.67 -5.53 -24.22
C GLU A 42 -11.87 -5.81 -22.95
N SER A 43 -11.17 -4.81 -22.41
CA SER A 43 -10.50 -4.90 -21.10
C SER A 43 -11.48 -5.27 -19.99
N CYS A 44 -12.68 -4.69 -19.99
CA CYS A 44 -13.74 -5.04 -19.05
C CYS A 44 -14.24 -6.48 -19.22
N LYS A 45 -14.31 -7.00 -20.44
CA LYS A 45 -14.68 -8.42 -20.68
C LYS A 45 -13.62 -9.36 -20.13
N ILE A 46 -12.34 -9.05 -20.34
CA ILE A 46 -11.21 -9.82 -19.80
C ILE A 46 -11.30 -9.87 -18.26
N VAL A 47 -11.44 -8.72 -17.61
CA VAL A 47 -11.54 -8.66 -16.13
C VAL A 47 -12.79 -9.40 -15.63
N ARG A 48 -13.94 -9.32 -16.33
CA ARG A 48 -15.11 -10.14 -16.00
C ARG A 48 -14.84 -11.64 -16.09
N GLY A 49 -14.05 -12.08 -17.06
CA GLY A 49 -13.58 -13.47 -17.15
C GLY A 49 -12.73 -13.88 -15.95
N VAL A 50 -11.78 -13.02 -15.56
CA VAL A 50 -10.96 -13.22 -14.35
C VAL A 50 -11.83 -13.34 -13.10
N LEU A 51 -12.82 -12.44 -12.93
CA LEU A 51 -13.74 -12.48 -11.80
C LEU A 51 -14.48 -13.82 -11.73
N LYS A 52 -15.06 -14.28 -12.84
CA LYS A 52 -15.76 -15.56 -12.88
C LYS A 52 -14.85 -16.73 -12.48
N ASN A 53 -13.60 -16.70 -12.90
CA ASN A 53 -12.64 -17.76 -12.60
C ASN A 53 -12.14 -17.73 -11.16
N CYS A 54 -12.03 -16.55 -10.55
CA CYS A 54 -11.44 -16.39 -9.21
C CYS A 54 -12.50 -16.31 -8.10
N MET A 55 -13.77 -16.05 -8.41
CA MET A 55 -14.82 -15.90 -7.39
C MET A 55 -15.22 -17.22 -6.72
N PHE A 56 -15.06 -18.36 -7.40
CA PHE A 56 -15.51 -19.66 -6.91
C PHE A 56 -14.32 -20.59 -6.64
N GLY A 57 -13.82 -20.59 -5.40
CA GLY A 57 -12.80 -21.56 -4.95
C GLY A 57 -11.36 -21.23 -5.35
N PHE A 58 -11.03 -19.95 -5.53
CA PHE A 58 -9.65 -19.52 -5.74
C PHE A 58 -8.80 -19.69 -4.48
N CYS A 59 -7.48 -19.85 -4.64
CA CYS A 59 -6.58 -20.01 -3.51
C CYS A 59 -6.56 -18.75 -2.63
N ASP A 60 -6.45 -18.96 -1.31
CA ASP A 60 -6.30 -17.85 -0.39
C ASP A 60 -4.84 -17.37 -0.38
N LEU A 61 -4.54 -16.38 -1.23
CA LEU A 61 -3.22 -15.76 -1.32
C LEU A 61 -2.79 -15.07 -0.01
N ALA A 62 -3.75 -14.67 0.84
CA ALA A 62 -3.45 -14.01 2.11
C ALA A 62 -3.05 -15.00 3.22
N ALA A 63 -3.21 -16.31 2.99
CA ALA A 63 -2.78 -17.34 3.93
C ALA A 63 -1.26 -17.53 3.99
N ASP A 64 -0.51 -17.09 2.96
CA ASP A 64 0.95 -17.22 2.90
C ASP A 64 1.63 -16.37 4.00
N GLU A 65 2.57 -16.98 4.73
CA GLU A 65 3.30 -16.34 5.83
C GLU A 65 4.15 -15.14 5.38
N LYS A 66 4.69 -15.15 4.15
CA LYS A 66 5.41 -13.99 3.60
C LYS A 66 4.48 -12.81 3.39
N VAL A 67 3.24 -13.07 2.94
CA VAL A 67 2.21 -12.04 2.74
C VAL A 67 1.76 -11.47 4.09
N LYS A 68 1.49 -12.32 5.08
CA LYS A 68 1.13 -11.89 6.45
C LYS A 68 2.21 -11.03 7.07
N LYS A 69 3.47 -11.49 7.04
CA LYS A 69 4.61 -10.73 7.56
C LYS A 69 4.73 -9.37 6.89
N ARG A 70 4.64 -9.32 5.56
CA ARG A 70 4.74 -8.04 4.83
C ARG A 70 3.59 -7.09 5.15
N LYS A 71 2.38 -7.61 5.29
CA LYS A 71 1.21 -6.84 5.74
C LYS A 71 1.44 -6.23 7.12
N ASP A 72 1.92 -7.03 8.08
CA ASP A 72 2.16 -6.57 9.45
C ASP A 72 3.27 -5.51 9.51
N GLU A 73 4.34 -5.69 8.72
CA GLU A 73 5.40 -4.67 8.53
C GLU A 73 4.80 -3.35 8.00
N LEU A 74 4.07 -3.38 6.89
CA LEU A 74 3.48 -2.18 6.28
C LEU A 74 2.50 -1.46 7.23
N VAL A 75 1.69 -2.21 7.98
CA VAL A 75 0.78 -1.65 8.98
C VAL A 75 1.55 -0.99 10.13
N ALA A 76 2.65 -1.60 10.59
CA ALA A 76 3.50 -1.02 11.62
C ALA A 76 4.17 0.28 11.14
N GLU A 77 4.71 0.30 9.92
CA GLU A 77 5.32 1.48 9.31
C GLU A 77 4.31 2.62 9.11
N ALA A 78 3.12 2.32 8.59
CA ALA A 78 2.04 3.31 8.45
C ALA A 78 1.63 3.91 9.80
N LYS A 79 1.56 3.11 10.86
CA LYS A 79 1.28 3.60 12.23
C LYS A 79 2.40 4.51 12.74
N LEU A 80 3.67 4.27 12.41
CA LEU A 80 4.76 5.17 12.75
C LEU A 80 4.59 6.52 12.06
N ILE A 81 4.30 6.53 10.76
CA ILE A 81 4.03 7.76 9.99
C ILE A 81 2.89 8.54 10.64
N LEU A 82 1.75 7.90 10.90
CA LEU A 82 0.58 8.57 11.50
C LEU A 82 0.89 9.15 12.87
N ARG A 83 1.66 8.44 13.72
CA ARG A 83 2.10 8.98 15.02
C ARG A 83 3.03 10.18 14.86
N SER A 84 3.94 10.14 13.89
CA SER A 84 4.83 11.27 13.60
C SER A 84 4.06 12.49 13.13
N VAL A 85 3.04 12.32 12.28
CA VAL A 85 2.15 13.44 11.89
C VAL A 85 1.33 13.93 13.09
N SER A 86 0.78 13.02 13.89
CA SER A 86 -0.02 13.36 15.08
C SER A 86 0.76 14.13 16.15
N ALA A 87 2.10 13.98 16.17
CA ALA A 87 2.98 14.67 17.09
C ALA A 87 3.35 16.10 16.63
N LEU A 88 2.96 16.52 15.42
CA LEU A 88 3.15 17.88 14.96
C LEU A 88 2.19 18.84 15.68
N GLU A 89 2.59 20.10 15.76
CA GLU A 89 1.72 21.14 16.27
C GLU A 89 0.49 21.28 15.36
N SER A 90 -0.67 21.42 15.98
CA SER A 90 -1.94 21.62 15.31
C SER A 90 -2.72 22.76 15.95
N LYS A 91 -3.33 23.59 15.12
CA LYS A 91 -4.26 24.66 15.52
C LYS A 91 -5.65 24.13 15.83
N THR A 92 -6.04 23.01 15.20
CA THR A 92 -7.36 22.37 15.38
C THR A 92 -7.37 21.38 16.55
N GLY A 93 -6.19 21.01 17.07
CA GLY A 93 -6.01 19.98 18.11
C GLY A 93 -5.87 18.56 17.55
N ASP A 94 -6.07 18.36 16.25
CA ASP A 94 -5.83 17.11 15.55
C ASP A 94 -4.99 17.36 14.30
N ALA A 95 -3.70 17.03 14.40
CA ALA A 95 -2.73 17.23 13.33
C ALA A 95 -3.01 16.38 12.07
N LEU A 96 -3.80 15.30 12.18
CA LEU A 96 -4.16 14.49 11.01
C LEU A 96 -5.22 15.15 10.13
N SER A 97 -5.99 16.09 10.66
CA SER A 97 -7.02 16.85 9.93
C SER A 97 -6.66 18.33 9.76
N ASP A 98 -5.54 18.79 10.32
CA ASP A 98 -5.06 20.16 10.20
C ASP A 98 -4.24 20.38 8.91
N PRO A 99 -4.68 21.26 8.00
CA PRO A 99 -3.94 21.53 6.76
C PRO A 99 -2.52 22.08 7.01
N ASP A 100 -2.31 22.87 8.06
CA ASP A 100 -1.00 23.43 8.37
C ASP A 100 -0.04 22.35 8.88
N ALA A 101 -0.54 21.42 9.71
CA ALA A 101 0.24 20.29 10.20
C ALA A 101 0.59 19.31 9.06
N LEU A 102 -0.35 19.01 8.17
CA LEU A 102 -0.10 18.18 6.99
C LEU A 102 0.91 18.82 6.03
N ALA A 103 0.81 20.13 5.81
CA ALA A 103 1.79 20.87 5.01
C ALA A 103 3.18 20.85 5.66
N ALA A 104 3.26 20.96 6.98
CA ALA A 104 4.51 20.80 7.72
C ALA A 104 5.07 19.38 7.55
N ALA A 105 4.25 18.34 7.69
CA ALA A 105 4.64 16.93 7.51
C ALA A 105 5.26 16.67 6.13
N LEU A 106 4.70 17.27 5.08
CA LEU A 106 5.23 17.21 3.71
C LEU A 106 6.57 17.93 3.57
N LYS A 107 6.70 19.15 4.12
CA LYS A 107 7.93 19.95 4.06
C LYS A 107 9.10 19.31 4.78
N VAL A 108 8.85 18.70 5.93
CA VAL A 108 9.89 18.03 6.73
C VAL A 108 10.20 16.62 6.23
N GLY A 109 9.30 16.03 5.43
CA GLY A 109 9.47 14.74 4.80
C GLY A 109 8.94 13.56 5.60
N ILE A 110 8.05 13.77 6.59
CA ILE A 110 7.30 12.67 7.22
C ILE A 110 6.38 12.03 6.17
N LEU A 111 5.68 12.85 5.40
CA LEU A 111 4.95 12.44 4.21
C LEU A 111 5.78 12.84 3.00
N ASP A 112 6.16 11.88 2.16
CA ASP A 112 6.99 12.14 0.99
C ASP A 112 6.81 11.04 -0.06
N ALA A 113 7.03 11.37 -1.33
CA ALA A 113 6.96 10.42 -2.43
C ALA A 113 7.97 10.75 -3.52
N PRO A 114 8.57 9.74 -4.20
CA PRO A 114 9.60 9.97 -5.20
C PRO A 114 9.20 10.93 -6.32
N GLN A 115 7.95 10.87 -6.77
CA GLN A 115 7.40 11.71 -7.84
C GLN A 115 7.16 13.16 -7.42
N LEU A 116 7.26 13.48 -6.12
CA LEU A 116 7.13 14.85 -5.63
C LEU A 116 8.48 15.59 -5.60
N ALA A 117 9.58 14.92 -5.93
CA ALA A 117 10.89 15.56 -6.02
C ALA A 117 10.86 16.76 -6.99
N GLY A 118 11.39 17.90 -6.54
CA GLY A 118 11.39 19.16 -7.28
C GLY A 118 10.21 20.08 -6.99
N ASN A 119 9.20 19.64 -6.23
CA ASN A 119 8.14 20.52 -5.74
C ASN A 119 8.60 21.23 -4.44
N PRO A 120 8.63 22.59 -4.40
CA PRO A 120 9.08 23.34 -3.23
C PRO A 120 8.18 23.20 -1.99
N ALA A 121 6.97 22.66 -2.15
CA ALA A 121 6.04 22.41 -1.05
C ALA A 121 6.34 21.11 -0.27
N VAL A 122 7.26 20.26 -0.75
CA VAL A 122 7.58 18.97 -0.13
C VAL A 122 9.09 18.79 0.06
N ALA A 123 9.48 17.82 0.87
CA ALA A 123 10.89 17.47 1.04
C ALA A 123 11.50 16.86 -0.23
N GLY A 124 10.80 15.92 -0.91
CA GLY A 124 11.29 15.28 -2.13
C GLY A 124 12.59 14.49 -1.91
N ARG A 125 12.76 13.91 -0.71
CA ARG A 125 13.98 13.24 -0.26
C ARG A 125 13.90 11.72 -0.39
N VAL A 126 12.70 11.15 -0.28
CA VAL A 126 12.51 9.71 -0.37
C VAL A 126 12.94 9.20 -1.74
N LYS A 127 13.77 8.15 -1.71
CA LYS A 127 14.14 7.34 -2.86
C LYS A 127 13.61 5.93 -2.61
N THR A 128 13.07 5.30 -3.65
CA THR A 128 12.56 3.94 -3.57
C THR A 128 13.25 3.03 -4.58
N ALA A 129 13.35 1.74 -4.28
CA ALA A 129 13.80 0.73 -5.21
C ALA A 129 12.94 -0.53 -5.11
N CYS A 130 12.85 -1.28 -6.21
CA CYS A 130 12.28 -2.62 -6.21
C CYS A 130 13.35 -3.62 -5.75
N ILE A 131 13.12 -4.28 -4.62
CA ILE A 131 13.99 -5.30 -4.04
C ILE A 131 13.13 -6.53 -3.78
N ASP A 132 13.51 -7.66 -4.37
CA ASP A 132 12.78 -8.94 -4.27
C ASP A 132 11.27 -8.84 -4.60
N GLY A 133 10.93 -7.99 -5.58
CA GLY A 133 9.54 -7.80 -6.03
C GLY A 133 8.71 -6.88 -5.15
N ALA A 134 9.28 -6.25 -4.12
CA ALA A 134 8.62 -5.26 -3.28
C ALA A 134 9.31 -3.89 -3.37
N ILE A 135 8.54 -2.82 -3.17
CA ILE A 135 9.07 -1.45 -3.15
C ILE A 135 9.48 -1.09 -1.72
N TYR A 136 10.72 -0.64 -1.58
CA TYR A 136 11.29 -0.17 -0.30
C TYR A 136 11.80 1.25 -0.44
N ALA A 137 11.73 2.02 0.64
CA ALA A 137 12.56 3.21 0.80
C ALA A 137 14.02 2.76 0.89
N VAL A 138 14.92 3.47 0.21
CA VAL A 138 16.34 3.17 0.21
C VAL A 138 17.17 4.40 0.54
N ASP A 139 18.28 4.17 1.22
CA ASP A 139 19.30 5.19 1.41
C ASP A 139 19.86 5.63 0.04
N ARG A 140 20.06 6.94 -0.12
CA ARG A 140 20.43 7.52 -1.42
C ARG A 140 21.84 7.11 -1.86
N GLU A 141 22.75 6.97 -0.91
CA GLU A 141 24.17 6.72 -1.15
C GLU A 141 24.48 5.23 -1.22
N SER A 142 24.08 4.48 -0.19
CA SER A 142 24.37 3.05 -0.08
C SER A 142 23.39 2.17 -0.87
N GLY A 143 22.20 2.67 -1.20
CA GLY A 143 21.14 1.89 -1.83
C GLY A 143 20.51 0.82 -0.92
N LYS A 144 20.88 0.79 0.37
CA LYS A 144 20.35 -0.15 1.35
C LYS A 144 18.88 0.18 1.64
N ALA A 145 18.04 -0.86 1.75
CA ALA A 145 16.67 -0.72 2.24
C ALA A 145 16.65 -0.10 3.64
N LEU A 146 15.76 0.87 3.83
CA LEU A 146 15.50 1.54 5.08
C LEU A 146 14.15 1.09 5.63
N THR A 147 14.12 0.79 6.92
CA THR A 147 12.86 0.75 7.68
C THR A 147 12.32 2.16 7.84
N GLU A 148 11.01 2.26 8.06
CA GLU A 148 10.39 3.56 8.29
C GLU A 148 10.93 4.28 9.54
N ALA A 149 11.32 3.52 10.58
CA ALA A 149 11.96 4.09 11.77
C ALA A 149 13.32 4.72 11.45
N GLU A 150 14.16 4.05 10.65
CA GLU A 150 15.45 4.60 10.21
C GLU A 150 15.25 5.85 9.34
N ARG A 151 14.25 5.83 8.45
CA ARG A 151 13.91 6.96 7.58
C ARG A 151 13.46 8.19 8.38
N LEU A 152 12.60 8.00 9.38
CA LEU A 152 12.09 9.09 10.21
C LEU A 152 13.17 9.65 11.16
N ALA A 153 14.11 8.81 11.63
CA ALA A 153 15.15 9.22 12.57
C ALA A 153 16.16 10.25 12.01
N VAL A 154 16.33 10.29 10.68
CA VAL A 154 17.24 11.22 10.01
C VAL A 154 16.56 12.54 9.59
N LEU A 155 15.26 12.70 9.86
CA LEU A 155 14.54 13.93 9.53
C LEU A 155 14.90 15.06 10.52
N PRO A 156 14.86 16.34 10.09
CA PRO A 156 15.27 17.49 10.91
C PRO A 156 14.27 17.85 12.03
N VAL A 157 13.35 16.95 12.38
CA VAL A 157 12.30 17.16 13.39
C VAL A 157 12.49 16.12 14.48
N ARG A 158 12.47 16.55 15.75
CA ARG A 158 12.38 15.62 16.89
C ARG A 158 10.98 15.02 16.95
N CYS A 159 10.69 14.09 16.06
CA CYS A 159 9.54 13.22 16.22
C CYS A 159 9.80 12.25 17.37
N VAL A 160 8.79 11.98 18.19
CA VAL A 160 8.90 10.96 19.24
C VAL A 160 9.10 9.60 18.56
N VAL A 161 10.29 9.03 18.68
CA VAL A 161 10.54 7.62 18.36
C VAL A 161 10.75 6.87 19.67
N PRO A 162 9.73 6.19 20.24
CA PRO A 162 10.01 5.13 21.18
C PRO A 162 10.54 3.94 20.37
N ALA A 163 11.67 3.37 20.80
CA ALA A 163 12.25 2.17 20.19
C ALA A 163 11.24 1.01 20.16
N PRO A 164 11.32 0.08 19.19
CA PRO A 164 10.70 -1.22 19.38
C PRO A 164 11.49 -1.95 20.47
N SER A 165 10.87 -2.12 21.65
CA SER A 165 11.35 -3.10 22.63
C SER A 165 11.28 -4.48 21.99
N VAL A 166 12.44 -5.06 21.67
CA VAL A 166 12.56 -6.46 21.28
C VAL A 166 12.16 -7.30 22.50
N GLY A 167 11.01 -7.98 22.41
CA GLY A 167 10.62 -9.03 23.35
C GLY A 167 9.38 -8.74 24.18
N ALA A 168 8.24 -9.30 23.75
CA ALA A 168 7.30 -10.05 24.60
C ALA A 168 6.19 -10.62 23.71
N ASP A 169 6.13 -11.95 23.68
CA ASP A 169 5.01 -12.74 23.16
C ASP A 169 3.71 -12.39 23.91
N PRO A 170 2.62 -12.00 23.22
CA PRO A 170 1.29 -12.09 23.76
C PRO A 170 0.57 -13.22 23.03
N SER A 171 0.78 -14.42 23.53
CA SER A 171 -0.12 -15.54 23.33
C SER A 171 -1.58 -15.08 23.45
N VAL A 172 -2.37 -15.39 22.40
CA VAL A 172 -3.82 -15.59 22.42
C VAL A 172 -4.68 -14.35 22.73
N GLY A 173 -5.09 -13.65 21.68
CA GLY A 173 -6.29 -12.79 21.68
C GLY A 173 -7.21 -13.23 20.54
N ARG A 174 -8.35 -13.86 20.86
CA ARG A 174 -9.37 -14.27 19.89
C ARG A 174 -10.04 -13.05 19.30
N ASP A 175 -10.12 -12.99 17.98
CA ASP A 175 -10.90 -11.99 17.24
C ASP A 175 -12.40 -12.34 17.35
N PRO A 176 -13.28 -11.44 17.84
CA PRO A 176 -14.72 -11.69 17.95
C PRO A 176 -15.50 -11.42 16.65
N CYS A 177 -14.82 -11.17 15.53
CA CYS A 177 -15.46 -10.76 14.26
C CYS A 177 -15.53 -11.86 13.20
N VAL A 178 -15.57 -13.14 13.60
CA VAL A 178 -15.99 -14.22 12.71
C VAL A 178 -17.52 -14.24 12.70
N GLY A 179 -18.10 -13.54 11.73
CA GLY A 179 -19.53 -13.63 11.42
C GLY A 179 -19.90 -15.07 11.00
N PRO A 180 -21.13 -15.52 11.26
CA PRO A 180 -21.52 -16.92 11.10
C PRO A 180 -21.45 -17.37 9.65
N ASP A 181 -21.02 -18.61 9.49
CA ASP A 181 -20.93 -19.40 8.26
C ASP A 181 -22.13 -19.16 7.33
N LEU A 182 -21.86 -18.63 6.13
CA LEU A 182 -22.78 -18.70 5.01
C LEU A 182 -22.89 -20.16 4.59
N GLN A 183 -23.92 -20.81 5.11
CA GLN A 183 -24.36 -22.15 4.74
C GLN A 183 -24.48 -22.24 3.22
N SER A 184 -23.78 -23.23 2.66
CA SER A 184 -23.95 -23.72 1.30
C SER A 184 -25.39 -24.23 1.12
N GLY A 185 -26.25 -23.41 0.53
CA GLY A 185 -27.50 -23.84 -0.09
C GLY A 185 -27.23 -24.34 -1.52
N PRO A 186 -27.98 -25.35 -2.02
CA PRO A 186 -27.69 -25.95 -3.31
C PRO A 186 -28.43 -25.20 -4.42
N TYR A 187 -27.73 -24.35 -5.18
CA TYR A 187 -28.12 -23.95 -6.55
C TYR A 187 -26.88 -23.59 -7.37
#